data_AF-A0A7S2PTM9-F1
#
_entry.id   AF-A0A7S2PTM9-F1
#
_cell.length_a   1.000
_cell.length_b   1.000
_cell.length_c   1.000
_cell.angle_alpha   90.00
_cell.angle_beta   90.00
_cell.angle_gamma   90.00
#
_symmetry.space_group_name_H-M   'P 1'
#
loop_
_entity.id
_entity.type
_entity.pdbx_description
1 polymer ?
#
loop_
_entity_poly.entity_id
_entity_poly.type
_entity_poly.pdbx_seq_one_letter_code
_entity_poly.pdbx_strand_id
1 'polypeptide(L)'
;MSPVSPIGFAYYGSYLAKQGNINEGYHYVKLALSLLDKVGSRENAGVVIFVCTQVKIYVEPLQAALEYHHEGYAAAMASGDSSQAVINTLLNCIGSFFAGANLQRMEDLFADTVKLCEERHQLNYKFQAQQVQRSLSKLIGTGKEPKHSSEGRDVLASNSSVLRSYHYHTAYISFIFRSYDDTIENIEKYFALQENTWGILFLAQAVHAFHTGLISFWVARK
;
A
#
# COMPACT_ATOMS: atom_id res chain seq x y z
N MET A 1 20.49 -5.06 24.08
CA MET A 1 20.31 -4.46 22.74
C MET A 1 18.94 -3.81 22.72
N SER A 2 18.76 -2.63 22.14
CA SER A 2 17.50 -1.88 22.29
C SER A 2 16.35 -2.48 21.46
N PRO A 3 15.11 -2.61 22.00
CA PRO A 3 13.90 -3.06 21.27
C PRO A 3 13.55 -2.22 20.04
N VAL A 4 14.10 -1.01 19.93
CA VAL A 4 13.87 -0.10 18.80
C VAL A 4 14.98 -0.11 17.74
N SER A 5 16.11 -0.79 18.00
CA SER A 5 17.20 -0.87 17.02
C SER A 5 16.77 -1.48 15.67
N PRO A 6 15.99 -2.59 15.62
CA PRO A 6 15.49 -3.12 14.36
C PRO A 6 14.66 -2.10 13.56
N ILE A 7 13.82 -1.31 14.24
CA ILE A 7 13.02 -0.26 13.61
C ILE A 7 13.93 0.77 12.95
N GLY A 8 14.91 1.29 13.69
CA GLY A 8 15.84 2.30 13.16
C GLY A 8 16.54 1.86 11.88
N PHE A 9 17.04 0.62 11.84
CA PHE A 9 17.68 0.07 10.65
C PHE A 9 16.69 -0.18 9.50
N ALA A 10 15.47 -0.64 9.79
CA ALA A 10 14.44 -0.85 8.76
C ALA A 10 14.07 0.48 8.07
N TYR A 11 13.80 1.53 8.86
CA TYR A 11 13.45 2.85 8.33
C TYR A 11 14.62 3.50 7.59
N TYR A 12 15.84 3.41 8.13
CA TYR A 12 17.03 3.93 7.46
C TYR A 12 17.29 3.21 6.13
N GLY A 13 17.17 1.88 6.10
CA GLY A 13 17.27 1.09 4.88
C GLY A 13 16.22 1.48 3.84
N SER A 14 14.97 1.67 4.26
CA SER A 14 13.89 2.13 3.38
C SER A 14 14.14 3.53 2.82
N TYR A 15 14.64 4.45 3.66
CA TYR A 15 15.02 5.79 3.23
C TYR A 15 16.13 5.77 2.19
N LEU A 16 17.21 5.00 2.41
CA LEU A 16 18.29 4.85 1.43
C LEU A 16 17.80 4.28 0.10
N ALA A 17 16.98 3.23 0.15
CA ALA A 17 16.39 2.64 -1.03
C ALA A 17 15.53 3.65 -1.81
N LYS A 18 14.76 4.48 -1.09
CA LYS A 18 13.95 5.56 -1.68
C LYS A 18 14.79 6.62 -2.40
N GLN A 19 15.99 6.90 -1.92
CA GLN A 19 16.94 7.81 -2.58
C GLN A 19 17.65 7.16 -3.80
N GLY A 20 17.29 5.94 -4.18
CA GLY A 20 17.88 5.19 -5.29
C GLY A 20 19.01 4.26 -4.87
N ASN A 21 19.44 4.28 -3.60
CA ASN A 21 20.48 3.38 -3.07
C ASN A 21 19.86 2.04 -2.63
N ILE A 22 19.22 1.34 -3.55
CA ILE A 22 18.42 0.12 -3.28
C ILE A 22 19.28 -0.98 -2.63
N ASN A 23 20.48 -1.25 -3.14
CA ASN A 23 21.34 -2.31 -2.60
C ASN A 23 21.80 -2.03 -1.17
N GLU A 24 22.14 -0.78 -0.86
CA GLU A 24 22.52 -0.37 0.49
C GLU A 24 21.31 -0.40 1.44
N GLY A 25 20.16 0.10 0.98
CA GLY A 25 18.91 -0.02 1.71
C GLY A 25 18.56 -1.47 2.02
N TYR A 26 18.74 -2.37 1.05
CA TYR A 26 18.54 -3.81 1.20
C TYR A 26 19.52 -4.45 2.20
N HIS A 27 20.75 -3.96 2.29
CA HIS A 27 21.70 -4.38 3.32
C HIS A 27 21.16 -4.08 4.74
N TYR A 28 20.67 -2.85 4.96
CA TYR A 28 20.15 -2.44 6.27
C TYR A 28 18.85 -3.13 6.67
N VAL A 29 17.94 -3.42 5.73
CA VAL A 29 16.72 -4.19 6.05
C VAL A 29 17.03 -5.64 6.42
N LYS A 30 18.04 -6.27 5.79
CA LYS A 30 18.52 -7.60 6.24
C LYS A 30 19.10 -7.55 7.64
N LEU A 31 19.88 -6.51 7.95
CA LEU A 31 20.38 -6.28 9.29
C LEU A 31 19.23 -6.12 10.29
N ALA A 32 18.24 -5.27 9.98
CA ALA A 32 17.05 -5.06 10.81
C ALA A 32 16.32 -6.37 11.14
N LEU A 33 16.05 -7.21 10.13
CA LEU A 33 15.41 -8.51 10.31
C LEU A 33 16.27 -9.43 11.21
N SER A 34 17.58 -9.49 10.99
CA SER A 34 18.48 -10.32 11.82
C SER A 34 18.55 -9.90 13.29
N LEU A 35 18.19 -8.64 13.59
CA LEU A 35 18.16 -8.12 14.95
C LEU A 35 16.87 -8.49 15.68
N LEU A 36 15.77 -8.79 14.98
CA LEU A 36 14.52 -9.22 15.63
C LEU A 36 14.73 -10.42 16.55
N ASP A 37 15.56 -11.38 16.15
CA ASP A 37 15.84 -12.58 16.93
C ASP A 37 16.82 -12.32 18.09
N LYS A 38 17.63 -11.26 18.01
CA LYS A 38 18.68 -10.93 19.00
C LYS A 38 18.20 -10.04 20.13
N VAL A 39 17.12 -9.30 19.90
CA VAL A 39 16.66 -8.24 20.80
C VAL A 39 15.74 -8.77 21.90
N GLY A 40 15.32 -10.04 21.82
CA GLY A 40 14.55 -10.73 22.87
C GLY A 40 13.09 -10.28 23.01
N SER A 41 12.66 -9.31 22.20
CA SER A 41 11.26 -8.85 22.09
C SER A 41 10.84 -8.80 20.62
N ARG A 42 9.62 -9.28 20.35
CA ARG A 42 8.97 -9.23 19.03
C ARG A 42 7.86 -8.18 18.94
N GLU A 43 7.75 -7.30 19.93
CA GLU A 43 6.70 -6.26 20.00
C GLU A 43 6.63 -5.43 18.70
N ASN A 44 7.80 -5.09 18.16
CA ASN A 44 7.96 -4.28 16.94
C ASN A 44 8.17 -5.11 15.66
N ALA A 45 8.02 -6.43 15.71
CA ALA A 45 8.32 -7.28 14.55
C ALA A 45 7.39 -6.98 13.37
N GLY A 46 6.11 -6.68 13.61
CA GLY A 46 5.15 -6.32 12.57
C GLY A 46 5.54 -5.08 11.77
N VAL A 47 5.98 -4.02 12.45
CA VAL A 47 6.45 -2.78 11.80
C VAL A 47 7.75 -3.01 11.02
N VAL A 48 8.71 -3.72 11.63
CA VAL A 48 10.00 -4.00 10.99
C VAL A 48 9.80 -4.82 9.72
N ILE A 49 9.01 -5.89 9.79
CA ILE A 49 8.78 -6.78 8.66
C ILE A 49 8.10 -6.02 7.52
N PHE A 50 7.05 -5.22 7.76
CA PHE A 50 6.41 -4.50 6.65
C PHE A 50 7.38 -3.53 5.97
N VAL A 51 8.16 -2.74 6.73
CA VAL A 51 9.08 -1.75 6.16
C VAL A 51 10.14 -2.46 5.34
N CYS A 52 10.68 -3.56 5.88
CA CYS A 52 11.66 -4.36 5.18
C CYS A 52 11.07 -4.92 3.88
N THR A 53 9.88 -5.52 3.92
CA THR A 53 9.20 -6.07 2.74
C THR A 53 9.09 -5.05 1.61
N GLN A 54 8.76 -3.79 1.91
CA GLN A 54 8.66 -2.73 0.89
C GLN A 54 9.99 -2.37 0.22
N VAL A 55 11.14 -2.72 0.80
CA VAL A 55 12.44 -2.65 0.13
C VAL A 55 12.73 -3.94 -0.63
N LYS A 56 12.41 -5.10 -0.01
CA LYS A 56 12.68 -6.43 -0.59
C LYS A 56 12.02 -6.64 -1.95
N ILE A 57 10.81 -6.12 -2.15
CA ILE A 57 10.07 -6.18 -3.43
C ILE A 57 10.82 -5.57 -4.64
N TYR A 58 11.85 -4.73 -4.42
CA TYR A 58 12.67 -4.14 -5.48
C TYR A 58 13.94 -4.96 -5.80
N VAL A 59 14.24 -5.99 -5.01
CA VAL A 59 15.45 -6.82 -5.13
C VAL A 59 15.10 -8.28 -5.37
N GLU A 60 14.04 -8.76 -4.73
CA GLU A 60 13.53 -10.12 -4.81
C GLU A 60 12.31 -10.17 -5.75
N PRO A 61 11.97 -11.36 -6.29
CA PRO A 61 10.73 -11.51 -7.06
C PRO A 61 9.53 -11.00 -6.27
N LEU A 62 8.74 -10.10 -6.86
CA LEU A 62 7.66 -9.38 -6.19
C LEU A 62 6.73 -10.32 -5.41
N GLN A 63 6.25 -11.39 -6.03
CA GLN A 63 5.36 -12.36 -5.39
C GLN A 63 6.01 -13.01 -4.16
N ALA A 64 7.28 -13.40 -4.24
CA ALA A 64 8.00 -14.01 -3.13
C ALA A 64 8.21 -13.02 -1.97
N ALA A 65 8.50 -11.76 -2.28
CA ALA A 65 8.65 -10.72 -1.27
C ALA A 65 7.32 -10.40 -0.56
N LEU A 66 6.18 -10.45 -1.26
CA LEU A 66 4.87 -10.18 -0.65
C LEU A 66 4.49 -11.18 0.45
N GLU A 67 4.96 -12.43 0.37
CA GLU A 67 4.72 -13.45 1.40
C GLU A 67 5.22 -13.03 2.79
N TYR A 68 6.24 -12.17 2.89
CA TYR A 68 6.71 -11.65 4.18
C TYR A 68 5.65 -10.84 4.94
N HIS A 69 4.64 -10.29 4.25
CA HIS A 69 3.53 -9.62 4.95
C HIS A 69 2.70 -10.59 5.79
N HIS A 70 2.65 -11.89 5.45
CA HIS A 70 2.00 -12.89 6.31
C HIS A 70 2.77 -13.10 7.62
N GLU A 71 4.10 -13.11 7.57
CA GLU A 71 4.95 -13.14 8.78
C GLU A 71 4.76 -11.87 9.61
N GLY A 72 4.74 -10.69 8.96
CA GLY A 72 4.49 -9.40 9.61
C GLY A 72 3.13 -9.33 10.30
N TYR A 73 2.08 -9.82 9.64
CA TYR A 73 0.75 -9.96 10.22
C TYR A 73 0.75 -10.87 11.45
N ALA A 74 1.31 -12.07 11.34
CA ALA A 74 1.35 -13.03 12.44
C ALA A 74 2.11 -12.47 13.65
N ALA A 75 3.23 -11.78 13.40
CA ALA A 75 4.02 -11.15 14.44
C ALA A 75 3.28 -10.00 15.12
N ALA A 76 2.60 -9.14 14.35
CA ALA A 76 1.79 -8.05 14.88
C ALA A 76 0.60 -8.56 15.71
N MET A 77 -0.07 -9.61 15.24
CA MET A 77 -1.16 -10.25 15.98
C MET A 77 -0.67 -10.86 17.30
N ALA A 78 0.51 -11.49 17.30
CA ALA A 78 1.10 -12.06 18.51
C ALA A 78 1.51 -10.99 19.54
N SER A 79 1.88 -9.78 19.11
CA SER A 79 2.18 -8.65 20.01
C SER A 79 0.97 -7.80 20.39
N GLY A 80 -0.21 -8.07 19.80
CA GLY A 80 -1.42 -7.26 20.02
C GLY A 80 -1.46 -5.96 19.22
N ASP A 81 -0.51 -5.74 18.31
CA ASP A 81 -0.48 -4.57 17.43
C ASP A 81 -1.46 -4.73 16.25
N SER A 82 -2.73 -4.43 16.52
CA SER A 82 -3.80 -4.56 15.52
C SER A 82 -3.62 -3.63 14.32
N SER A 83 -2.98 -2.47 14.49
CA SER A 83 -2.76 -1.53 13.38
C SER A 83 -1.74 -2.10 12.40
N GLN A 84 -0.62 -2.64 12.91
CA GLN A 84 0.39 -3.27 12.07
C GLN A 84 -0.09 -4.56 11.40
N ALA A 85 -0.98 -5.31 12.06
CA ALA A 85 -1.65 -6.45 11.44
C ALA A 85 -2.45 -6.01 10.21
N VAL A 86 -3.29 -4.97 10.35
CA VAL A 86 -4.09 -4.42 9.24
C VAL A 86 -3.20 -3.88 8.12
N ILE A 87 -2.13 -3.14 8.44
CA ILE A 87 -1.21 -2.59 7.44
C ILE A 87 -0.55 -3.71 6.63
N ASN A 88 -0.03 -4.75 7.28
CA ASN A 88 0.59 -5.88 6.58
C ASN A 88 -0.41 -6.57 5.65
N THR A 89 -1.63 -6.83 6.11
CA THR A 89 -2.69 -7.40 5.27
C THR A 89 -3.00 -6.50 4.08
N LEU A 90 -3.23 -5.20 4.29
CA LEU A 90 -3.58 -4.27 3.22
C LEU A 90 -2.47 -4.17 2.17
N LEU A 91 -1.21 -4.04 2.60
CA LEU A 91 -0.07 -3.95 1.68
C LEU A 91 0.14 -5.24 0.88
N ASN A 92 -0.10 -6.41 1.50
CA ASN A 92 -0.11 -7.68 0.76
C ASN A 92 -1.18 -7.70 -0.33
N CYS A 93 -2.40 -7.24 -0.01
CA CYS A 93 -3.51 -7.20 -0.96
C CYS A 93 -3.21 -6.27 -2.14
N ILE A 94 -2.77 -5.04 -1.85
CA ILE A 94 -2.42 -4.05 -2.86
C ILE A 94 -1.25 -4.56 -3.72
N GLY A 95 -0.22 -5.12 -3.09
CA GLY A 95 0.91 -5.69 -3.80
C GLY A 95 0.53 -6.87 -4.69
N SER A 96 -0.32 -7.77 -4.21
CA SER A 96 -0.83 -8.92 -4.97
C SER A 96 -1.65 -8.48 -6.18
N PHE A 97 -2.49 -7.45 -6.01
CA PHE A 97 -3.22 -6.84 -7.13
C PHE A 97 -2.26 -6.34 -8.22
N PHE A 98 -1.23 -5.59 -7.85
CA PHE A 98 -0.23 -5.09 -8.81
C PHE A 98 0.71 -6.16 -9.35
N ALA A 99 0.88 -7.29 -8.63
CA ALA A 99 1.61 -8.46 -9.10
C ALA A 99 0.82 -9.31 -10.11
N GLY A 100 -0.40 -8.89 -10.48
CA GLY A 100 -1.24 -9.58 -11.46
C GLY A 100 -1.95 -10.82 -10.90
N ALA A 101 -2.21 -10.87 -9.59
CA ALA A 101 -3.01 -11.94 -9.00
C ALA A 101 -4.41 -12.00 -9.62
N ASN A 102 -5.01 -13.20 -9.59
CA ASN A 102 -6.34 -13.44 -10.16
C ASN A 102 -7.40 -12.50 -9.54
N LEU A 103 -8.13 -11.78 -10.40
CA LEU A 103 -9.06 -10.74 -9.96
C LEU A 103 -10.18 -11.26 -9.05
N GLN A 104 -10.71 -12.46 -9.30
CA GLN A 104 -11.77 -13.03 -8.46
C GLN A 104 -11.26 -13.33 -7.05
N ARG A 105 -10.07 -13.94 -6.95
CA ARG A 105 -9.41 -14.15 -5.65
C ARG A 105 -9.12 -12.84 -4.93
N MET A 106 -8.75 -11.80 -5.67
CA MET A 106 -8.55 -10.47 -5.09
C MET A 106 -9.84 -9.86 -4.55
N GLU A 107 -11.01 -10.17 -5.12
CA GLU A 107 -12.30 -9.62 -4.67
C GLU A 107 -12.62 -10.11 -3.26
N ASP A 108 -12.45 -11.42 -3.04
CA ASP A 108 -12.61 -12.05 -1.73
C ASP A 108 -11.58 -11.49 -0.74
N LEU A 109 -10.31 -11.40 -1.14
CA LEU A 109 -9.24 -10.91 -0.28
C LEU A 109 -9.44 -9.45 0.16
N PHE A 110 -9.90 -8.58 -0.74
CA PHE A 110 -10.24 -7.20 -0.37
C PHE A 110 -11.50 -7.13 0.49
N ALA A 111 -12.50 -7.99 0.27
CA ALA A 111 -13.68 -8.05 1.13
C ALA A 111 -13.30 -8.45 2.57
N ASP A 112 -12.44 -9.46 2.73
CA ASP A 112 -11.91 -9.87 4.03
C ASP A 112 -11.08 -8.77 4.69
N THR A 113 -10.27 -8.05 3.90
CA THR A 113 -9.47 -6.92 4.40
C THR A 113 -10.35 -5.76 4.86
N VAL A 114 -11.40 -5.42 4.11
CA VAL A 114 -12.37 -4.38 4.51
C VAL A 114 -13.05 -4.75 5.82
N LYS A 115 -13.47 -6.01 5.97
CA LYS A 115 -14.06 -6.54 7.21
C LYS A 115 -13.07 -6.46 8.37
N LEU A 116 -11.82 -6.87 8.18
CA LEU A 116 -10.77 -6.77 9.19
C LEU A 116 -10.53 -5.31 9.62
N CYS A 117 -10.45 -4.37 8.67
CA CYS A 117 -10.31 -2.95 8.99
C CYS A 117 -11.48 -2.42 9.82
N GLU A 118 -12.70 -2.86 9.54
CA GLU A 118 -13.91 -2.48 10.28
C GLU A 118 -13.90 -3.05 11.71
N GLU A 119 -13.62 -4.33 11.88
CA GLU A 119 -13.50 -4.99 13.19
C GLU A 119 -12.42 -4.37 14.09
N ARG A 120 -11.38 -3.79 13.47
CA ARG A 120 -10.25 -3.14 14.17
C ARG A 120 -10.36 -1.61 14.21
N HIS A 121 -11.49 -1.04 13.80
CA HIS A 121 -11.74 0.40 13.76
C HIS A 121 -10.67 1.20 12.99
N GLN A 122 -10.07 0.61 11.95
CA GLN A 122 -9.03 1.23 11.11
C GLN A 122 -9.64 1.88 9.86
N LEU A 123 -10.36 2.99 10.03
CA LEU A 123 -11.14 3.62 8.96
C LEU A 123 -10.29 4.03 7.74
N ASN A 124 -9.12 4.63 7.95
CA ASN A 124 -8.25 5.05 6.84
C ASN A 124 -7.90 3.88 5.90
N TYR A 125 -7.52 2.73 6.48
CA TYR A 125 -7.17 1.52 5.73
C TYR A 125 -8.39 0.86 5.10
N LYS A 126 -9.55 0.90 5.77
CA LYS A 126 -10.84 0.48 5.18
C LYS A 126 -11.11 1.24 3.89
N PHE A 127 -10.98 2.56 3.90
CA PHE A 127 -11.24 3.38 2.71
C PHE A 127 -10.25 3.10 1.58
N GLN A 128 -8.96 2.95 1.88
CA GLN A 128 -7.97 2.58 0.87
C GLN A 128 -8.32 1.21 0.24
N ALA A 129 -8.63 0.20 1.05
CA ALA A 129 -9.05 -1.12 0.57
C ALA A 129 -10.28 -1.04 -0.34
N GLN A 130 -11.29 -0.24 0.04
CA GLN A 130 -12.50 -0.03 -0.76
C GLN A 130 -12.22 0.62 -2.13
N GLN A 131 -11.23 1.52 -2.24
CA GLN A 131 -10.89 2.12 -3.54
C GLN A 131 -10.29 1.12 -4.51
N VAL A 132 -9.45 0.22 -4.01
CA VAL A 132 -8.90 -0.86 -4.82
C VAL A 132 -10.00 -1.86 -5.16
N GLN A 133 -10.87 -2.19 -4.21
CA GLN A 133 -12.02 -3.07 -4.44
C GLN A 133 -12.97 -2.52 -5.53
N ARG A 134 -13.25 -1.22 -5.52
CA ARG A 134 -14.01 -0.54 -6.59
C ARG A 134 -13.34 -0.72 -7.95
N SER A 135 -12.03 -0.50 -7.99
CA SER A 135 -11.23 -0.67 -9.21
C SER A 135 -11.32 -2.09 -9.73
N LEU A 136 -11.22 -3.05 -8.82
CA LEU A 136 -11.31 -4.47 -9.09
C LEU A 136 -12.69 -4.87 -9.63
N SER A 137 -13.79 -4.44 -9.00
CA SER A 137 -15.15 -4.72 -9.46
C SER A 137 -15.41 -4.18 -10.88
N LYS A 138 -14.83 -3.04 -11.24
CA LYS A 138 -14.87 -2.52 -12.61
C LYS A 138 -14.06 -3.40 -13.57
N LEU A 139 -12.85 -3.84 -13.19
CA LEU A 139 -12.03 -4.74 -14.02
C LEU A 139 -12.67 -6.12 -14.23
N ILE A 140 -13.40 -6.64 -13.25
CA ILE A 140 -14.17 -7.90 -13.36
C ILE A 140 -15.42 -7.71 -14.23
N GLY A 141 -15.93 -6.48 -14.34
CA GLY A 141 -17.15 -6.16 -15.08
C GLY A 141 -18.44 -6.23 -14.25
N THR A 142 -18.35 -6.36 -12.92
CA THR A 142 -19.54 -6.32 -12.05
C THR A 142 -20.02 -4.90 -11.76
N GLY A 143 -19.13 -3.92 -11.85
CA GLY A 143 -19.46 -2.50 -11.64
C GLY A 143 -19.98 -2.18 -10.24
N LYS A 144 -19.79 -3.08 -9.27
CA LYS A 144 -20.23 -2.86 -7.88
C LYS A 144 -19.47 -1.69 -7.29
N GLU A 145 -20.22 -0.69 -6.83
CA GLU A 145 -19.68 0.44 -6.09
C GLU A 145 -19.67 0.10 -4.60
N PRO A 146 -18.58 0.37 -3.86
CA PRO A 146 -18.54 0.16 -2.42
C PRO A 146 -19.57 1.06 -1.71
N LYS A 147 -20.30 0.50 -0.74
CA LYS A 147 -21.22 1.28 0.09
C LYS A 147 -20.42 2.16 1.05
N HIS A 148 -20.31 3.45 0.76
CA HIS A 148 -19.72 4.41 1.69
C HIS A 148 -20.75 4.83 2.75
N SER A 149 -20.40 4.67 4.02
CA SER A 149 -21.11 5.34 5.12
C SER A 149 -20.86 6.85 5.08
N SER A 150 -21.68 7.64 5.78
CA SER A 150 -21.46 9.09 5.92
C SER A 150 -20.06 9.41 6.43
N GLU A 151 -19.56 8.64 7.40
CA GLU A 151 -18.20 8.73 7.97
C GLU A 151 -17.09 8.60 6.91
N GLY A 152 -17.36 7.91 5.81
CA GLY A 152 -16.38 7.76 4.74
C GLY A 152 -16.13 8.99 3.91
N ARG A 153 -17.14 9.86 3.80
CA ARG A 153 -16.97 11.16 3.15
C ARG A 153 -16.10 12.08 4.00
N ASP A 154 -16.22 11.99 5.33
CA ASP A 154 -15.42 12.78 6.27
C ASP A 154 -13.95 12.35 6.27
N VAL A 155 -13.66 11.04 6.19
CA VAL A 155 -12.28 10.53 6.06
C VAL A 155 -11.65 10.96 4.74
N LEU A 156 -12.39 10.88 3.62
CA LEU A 156 -11.91 11.37 2.33
C LEU A 156 -11.60 12.87 2.35
N ALA A 157 -12.41 13.67 3.05
CA ALA A 157 -12.20 15.11 3.14
C ALA A 157 -11.01 15.49 4.05
N SER A 158 -10.69 14.66 5.05
CA SER A 158 -9.69 14.99 6.08
C SER A 158 -8.32 14.34 5.87
N ASN A 159 -8.20 13.31 5.03
CA ASN A 159 -6.96 12.57 4.81
C ASN A 159 -6.46 12.69 3.36
N SER A 160 -5.44 13.53 3.14
CA SER A 160 -4.87 13.78 1.81
C SER A 160 -4.32 12.53 1.13
N SER A 161 -3.76 11.57 1.88
CA SER A 161 -3.23 10.33 1.31
C SER A 161 -4.33 9.38 0.82
N VAL A 162 -5.42 9.27 1.59
CA VAL A 162 -6.61 8.50 1.17
C VAL A 162 -7.27 9.16 -0.04
N LEU A 163 -7.43 10.48 -0.02
CA LEU A 163 -8.02 11.24 -1.13
C LEU A 163 -7.17 11.15 -2.40
N ARG A 164 -5.84 11.22 -2.27
CA ARG A 164 -4.92 11.05 -3.38
C ARG A 164 -5.01 9.65 -3.97
N SER A 165 -5.11 8.63 -3.14
CA SER A 165 -5.33 7.25 -3.59
C SER A 165 -6.68 7.10 -4.30
N TYR A 166 -7.74 7.75 -3.81
CA TYR A 166 -9.05 7.80 -4.48
C TYR A 166 -8.96 8.36 -5.90
N HIS A 167 -8.31 9.52 -6.07
CA HIS A 167 -8.15 10.15 -7.38
C HIS A 167 -7.26 9.33 -8.29
N TYR A 168 -6.18 8.73 -7.77
CA TYR A 168 -5.36 7.80 -8.53
C TYR A 168 -6.18 6.64 -9.10
N HIS A 169 -6.90 5.91 -8.24
CA HIS A 169 -7.68 4.74 -8.66
C HIS A 169 -8.78 5.11 -9.66
N THR A 170 -9.42 6.26 -9.48
CA THR A 170 -10.43 6.76 -10.41
C THR A 170 -9.80 7.09 -11.75
N ALA A 171 -8.71 7.86 -11.80
CA ALA A 171 -8.00 8.20 -13.03
C ALA A 171 -7.49 6.96 -13.77
N TYR A 172 -6.86 6.03 -13.03
CA TYR A 172 -6.35 4.76 -13.55
C TYR A 172 -7.46 3.95 -14.23
N ILE A 173 -8.57 3.68 -13.55
CA ILE A 173 -9.64 2.87 -14.12
C ILE A 173 -10.34 3.59 -15.26
N SER A 174 -10.62 4.88 -15.15
CA SER A 174 -11.19 5.66 -16.24
C SER A 174 -10.30 5.63 -17.48
N PHE A 175 -8.97 5.65 -17.30
CA PHE A 175 -8.03 5.56 -18.41
C PHE A 175 -8.09 4.19 -19.11
N ILE A 176 -8.10 3.10 -18.33
CA ILE A 176 -8.24 1.73 -18.88
C ILE A 176 -9.54 1.58 -19.70
N PHE A 177 -10.65 2.14 -19.22
CA PHE A 177 -11.94 2.10 -19.91
C PHE A 177 -12.18 3.26 -20.89
N ARG A 178 -11.16 4.10 -21.15
CA ARG A 178 -11.23 5.23 -22.09
C ARG A 178 -12.28 6.29 -21.75
N SER A 179 -12.66 6.43 -20.47
CA SER A 179 -13.45 7.57 -19.97
C SER A 179 -12.53 8.76 -19.74
N TYR A 180 -12.20 9.45 -20.82
CA TYR A 180 -11.09 10.41 -20.83
C TYR A 180 -11.34 11.69 -20.05
N ASP A 181 -12.58 12.17 -20.01
CA ASP A 181 -12.93 13.36 -19.23
C ASP A 181 -12.73 13.10 -17.73
N ASP A 182 -13.20 11.94 -17.24
CA ASP A 182 -12.98 11.50 -15.87
C ASP A 182 -11.49 11.31 -15.56
N THR A 183 -10.72 10.80 -16.53
CA THR A 183 -9.26 10.63 -16.38
C THR A 183 -8.59 11.98 -16.16
N ILE A 184 -8.90 12.99 -16.99
CA ILE A 184 -8.31 14.34 -16.89
C ILE A 184 -8.69 14.98 -15.55
N GLU A 185 -9.98 14.96 -15.19
CA GLU A 185 -10.44 15.56 -13.94
C GLU A 185 -9.73 14.95 -12.71
N ASN A 186 -9.61 13.61 -12.68
CA ASN A 186 -9.04 12.95 -11.51
C ASN A 186 -7.51 12.99 -11.47
N ILE A 187 -6.83 13.02 -12.61
CA ILE A 187 -5.37 13.13 -12.62
C ILE A 187 -4.90 14.53 -12.18
N GLU A 188 -5.64 15.58 -12.54
CA GLU A 188 -5.38 16.94 -12.05
C GLU A 188 -5.55 17.02 -10.54
N LYS A 189 -6.64 16.47 -9.99
CA LYS A 189 -6.87 16.39 -8.54
C LYS A 189 -5.79 15.56 -7.83
N TYR A 190 -5.33 14.47 -8.44
CA TYR A 190 -4.22 13.67 -7.90
C TYR A 190 -2.93 14.50 -7.75
N PHE A 191 -2.58 15.31 -8.77
CA PHE A 191 -1.37 16.14 -8.73
C PHE A 191 -1.51 17.38 -7.83
N ALA A 192 -2.72 17.91 -7.67
CA ALA A 192 -2.99 19.02 -6.74
C ALA A 192 -2.74 18.63 -5.27
N LEU A 193 -2.84 17.34 -4.94
CA LEU A 193 -2.57 16.83 -3.61
C LEU A 193 -1.06 16.65 -3.40
N GLN A 194 -0.42 17.69 -2.85
CA GLN A 194 0.94 17.59 -2.32
C GLN A 194 0.98 16.55 -1.19
N GLU A 195 1.82 15.52 -1.33
CA GLU A 195 2.26 14.76 -0.17
C GLU A 195 3.64 15.26 0.24
N ASN A 196 3.81 15.52 1.53
CA ASN A 196 5.12 15.36 2.14
C ASN A 196 5.49 13.89 1.95
N THR A 197 6.39 13.58 1.02
CA THR A 197 6.80 12.21 0.75
C THR A 197 7.31 11.59 2.04
N TRP A 198 6.57 10.63 2.59
CA TRP A 198 7.01 9.86 3.75
C TRP A 198 8.38 9.24 3.44
N GLY A 199 9.29 9.20 4.41
CA GLY A 199 10.65 8.67 4.21
C GLY A 199 10.72 7.19 3.81
N ILE A 200 9.59 6.48 3.86
CA ILE A 200 9.47 5.07 3.53
C ILE A 200 9.23 4.90 2.02
N LEU A 201 9.96 3.95 1.42
CA LEU A 201 9.71 3.44 0.08
C LEU A 201 8.48 2.53 0.09
N PHE A 202 7.52 2.76 -0.81
CA PHE A 202 6.35 1.90 -0.98
C PHE A 202 6.22 1.43 -2.44
N LEU A 203 5.73 0.21 -2.67
CA LEU A 203 5.40 -0.30 -4.02
C LEU A 203 4.43 0.63 -4.75
N ALA A 204 3.36 1.05 -4.04
CA ALA A 204 2.31 1.87 -4.60
C ALA A 204 2.85 3.19 -5.18
N GLN A 205 3.92 3.75 -4.62
CA GLN A 205 4.54 4.97 -5.16
C GLN A 205 5.09 4.76 -6.58
N ALA A 206 5.82 3.67 -6.82
CA ALA A 206 6.34 3.34 -8.13
C ALA A 206 5.22 3.05 -9.13
N VAL A 207 4.20 2.29 -8.71
CA VAL A 207 3.04 1.98 -9.54
C VAL A 207 2.24 3.22 -9.89
N HIS A 208 2.00 4.10 -8.92
CA HIS A 208 1.30 5.36 -9.15
C HIS A 208 2.09 6.22 -10.13
N ALA A 209 3.39 6.43 -9.89
CA ALA A 209 4.25 7.23 -10.77
C ALA A 209 4.27 6.72 -12.21
N PHE A 210 4.31 5.40 -12.41
CA PHE A 210 4.26 4.81 -13.74
C PHE A 210 2.94 5.13 -14.46
N HIS A 211 1.80 4.83 -13.85
CA HIS A 211 0.50 5.02 -14.49
C HIS A 211 0.13 6.49 -14.67
N THR A 212 0.44 7.34 -13.68
CA THR A 212 0.19 8.78 -13.82
C THR A 212 1.09 9.39 -14.88
N GLY A 213 2.35 8.94 -15.01
CA GLY A 213 3.23 9.33 -16.11
C GLY A 213 2.68 8.95 -17.48
N LEU A 214 2.16 7.73 -17.64
CA LEU A 214 1.50 7.28 -18.87
C LEU A 214 0.25 8.11 -19.21
N ILE A 215 -0.60 8.36 -18.21
CA ILE A 215 -1.80 9.18 -18.37
C ILE A 215 -1.42 10.60 -18.79
N SER A 216 -0.48 11.24 -18.08
CA SER A 216 -0.02 12.59 -18.39
C SER A 216 0.60 12.69 -19.78
N PHE A 217 1.42 11.71 -20.18
CA PHE A 217 1.98 11.66 -21.53
C PHE A 217 0.90 11.61 -22.61
N TRP A 218 -0.16 10.82 -22.38
CA TRP A 218 -1.28 10.73 -23.29
C TRP A 218 -2.12 12.01 -23.33
N VAL A 219 -2.41 12.63 -22.17
CA VAL A 219 -3.16 13.90 -22.09
C VAL A 219 -2.46 15.00 -22.87
N ALA A 220 -1.13 15.10 -22.75
CA ALA A 220 -0.33 16.13 -23.43
C ALA A 220 -0.31 16.01 -24.98
N ARG A 221 -0.83 14.93 -25.55
CA ARG A 221 -0.84 14.67 -27.00
C ARG A 221 -2.23 14.75 -27.64
N LYS A 222 -3.26 15.02 -26.84
CA LYS A 222 -4.59 15.35 -27.34
C LYS A 222 -4.68 16.83 -27.69
#